data_AF-A0A1H7BU92-F1
#
_entry.id   AF-A0A1H7BU92-F1
#
_cell.length_a   1.000
_cell.length_b   1.000
_cell.length_c   1.000
_cell.angle_alpha   90.00
_cell.angle_beta   90.00
_cell.angle_gamma   90.00
#
_symmetry.space_group_name_H-M   'P 1'
#
loop_
_entity.id
_entity.type
_entity.pdbx_description
1 polymer ?
#
loop_
_entity_poly.entity_id
_entity_poly.type
_entity_poly.pdbx_seq_one_letter_code
_entity_poly.pdbx_strand_id
1 'polypeptide(L)'
;MYSTGIWGTALHFMYNSYNPIEKKLIVSFPIDNNIYLIGKNRKSEKYLAKSSFIDKVKPLSTANKIDPPPTVEESYFLRSQPTYSSIHFDEFSQMYYRVAYNSMNEEDFYSGDLIKSRFRDASIIVLNSKLKKIGEVNLGKYVYHPNYQFYNKNGIHIMKLAIEDEDNLVFEIFKLSKDE
;
A
#
# COMPACT_ATOMS: atom_id res chain seq x y z
N MET A 1 16.52 -4.16 8.07
CA MET A 1 16.10 -2.94 7.34
C MET A 1 15.67 -1.86 8.34
N TYR A 2 14.68 -2.11 9.19
CA TYR A 2 14.23 -1.13 10.20
C TYR A 2 15.29 -0.67 11.21
N SER A 3 16.34 -1.46 11.46
CA SER A 3 17.41 -1.13 12.43
C SER A 3 18.43 -0.10 11.94
N THR A 4 18.37 0.35 10.68
CA THR A 4 19.42 1.18 10.05
C THR A 4 19.06 2.66 9.94
N GLY A 5 18.00 3.11 10.62
CA GLY A 5 17.57 4.51 10.58
C GLY A 5 16.29 4.75 11.36
N ILE A 6 15.88 6.02 11.37
CA ILE A 6 14.61 6.52 11.91
C ILE A 6 13.62 6.54 10.74
N TRP A 7 12.46 5.89 10.91
CA TRP A 7 11.48 5.71 9.83
C TRP A 7 10.15 6.45 10.08
N GLY A 8 10.03 7.13 11.22
CA GLY A 8 8.73 7.60 11.70
C GLY A 8 7.81 6.45 12.09
N THR A 9 6.70 6.77 12.74
CA THR A 9 5.76 5.82 13.34
C THR A 9 5.02 5.02 12.26
N ALA A 10 4.53 5.71 11.22
CA ALA A 10 3.67 5.09 10.21
C ALA A 10 4.39 4.03 9.35
N LEU A 11 5.70 4.16 9.13
CA LEU A 11 6.46 3.16 8.38
C LEU A 11 6.74 1.89 9.18
N HIS A 12 6.53 1.89 10.50
CA HIS A 12 6.61 0.68 11.32
C HIS A 12 5.32 -0.15 11.31
N PHE A 13 4.23 0.35 10.71
CA PHE A 13 3.01 -0.44 10.58
C PHE A 13 3.26 -1.71 9.78
N MET A 14 2.62 -2.79 10.21
CA MET A 14 2.61 -4.07 9.53
C MET A 14 1.23 -4.26 8.92
N TYR A 15 1.20 -4.57 7.62
CA TYR A 15 -0.02 -4.96 6.94
C TYR A 15 -0.01 -6.47 6.73
N ASN A 16 -1.16 -7.11 6.86
CA ASN A 16 -1.25 -8.55 6.69
C ASN A 16 -2.57 -8.97 6.04
N SER A 17 -2.53 -10.13 5.40
CA SER A 17 -3.72 -10.83 4.92
C SER A 17 -3.63 -12.31 5.23
N TYR A 18 -4.76 -12.89 5.61
CA TYR A 18 -4.89 -14.33 5.77
C TYR A 18 -5.60 -14.93 4.56
N ASN A 19 -5.01 -15.96 3.96
CA ASN A 19 -5.66 -16.82 2.98
C ASN A 19 -6.21 -18.05 3.71
N PRO A 20 -7.55 -18.17 3.86
CA PRO A 20 -8.16 -19.28 4.58
C PRO A 20 -8.12 -20.61 3.82
N ILE A 21 -8.05 -20.58 2.49
CA ILE A 21 -8.03 -21.77 1.62
C ILE A 21 -6.71 -22.54 1.83
N GLU A 22 -5.59 -21.82 1.72
CA GLU A 22 -4.25 -22.42 1.85
C GLU A 22 -3.67 -22.30 3.27
N LYS A 23 -4.39 -21.62 4.19
CA LYS A 23 -3.98 -21.33 5.57
C LYS A 23 -2.64 -20.59 5.64
N LYS A 24 -2.48 -19.57 4.79
CA LYS A 24 -1.27 -18.74 4.67
C LYS A 24 -1.49 -17.37 5.30
N LEU A 25 -0.54 -16.90 6.11
CA LEU A 25 -0.49 -15.52 6.58
C LEU A 25 0.59 -14.78 5.79
N ILE A 26 0.17 -13.75 5.04
CA ILE A 26 1.07 -12.88 4.29
C ILE A 26 1.24 -11.58 5.04
N VAL A 27 2.48 -11.11 5.15
CA VAL A 27 2.86 -9.85 5.77
C VAL A 27 3.54 -8.94 4.76
N SER A 28 3.16 -7.67 4.75
CA SER A 28 3.69 -6.59 3.91
C SER A 28 4.17 -5.46 4.81
N PHE A 29 5.41 -5.03 4.56
CA PHE A 29 6.02 -3.91 5.27
C PHE A 29 6.09 -2.68 4.35
N PRO A 30 5.81 -1.46 4.85
CA PRO A 30 5.81 -0.23 4.05
C PRO A 30 7.11 0.05 3.29
N ILE A 31 8.24 -0.35 3.88
CA ILE A 31 9.57 0.01 3.38
C ILE A 31 10.25 -1.08 2.56
N ASP A 32 9.62 -2.27 2.44
CA ASP A 32 10.26 -3.43 1.83
C ASP A 32 9.55 -3.82 0.51
N ASN A 33 10.34 -3.98 -0.55
CA ASN A 33 9.87 -4.48 -1.85
C ASN A 33 9.36 -5.92 -1.80
N ASN A 34 9.48 -6.60 -0.67
CA ASN A 34 9.09 -7.98 -0.49
C ASN A 34 7.92 -8.12 0.47
N ILE A 35 7.21 -9.22 0.30
CA ILE A 35 6.22 -9.73 1.24
C ILE A 35 6.73 -11.03 1.85
N TYR A 36 6.13 -11.40 2.97
CA TYR A 36 6.58 -12.50 3.80
C TYR A 36 5.44 -13.47 4.04
N LEU A 37 5.63 -14.73 3.65
CA LEU A 37 4.77 -15.82 4.05
C LEU A 37 5.23 -16.30 5.42
N ILE A 38 4.38 -16.18 6.44
CA ILE A 38 4.66 -16.65 7.79
C ILE A 38 4.21 -18.12 7.91
N GLY A 39 5.19 -19.02 8.00
CA GLY A 39 4.96 -20.44 8.20
C GLY A 39 4.61 -20.81 9.64
N LYS A 40 4.06 -22.02 9.85
CA LYS A 40 3.59 -22.51 11.16
C LYS A 40 4.68 -22.55 12.25
N ASN A 41 5.95 -22.65 11.86
CA ASN A 41 7.10 -22.70 12.77
C ASN A 41 7.75 -21.32 12.99
N ARG A 42 7.04 -20.23 12.70
CA ARG A 42 7.55 -18.84 12.74
C ARG A 42 8.70 -18.57 11.75
N LYS A 43 9.06 -19.52 10.87
CA LYS A 43 9.94 -19.22 9.74
C LYS A 43 9.15 -18.41 8.72
N SER A 44 9.81 -17.42 8.13
CA SER A 44 9.23 -16.65 7.05
C SER A 44 9.94 -16.97 5.74
N GLU A 45 9.16 -17.05 4.67
CA GLU A 45 9.67 -17.09 3.31
C GLU A 45 9.40 -15.74 2.65
N LYS A 46 10.37 -15.28 1.85
CA LYS A 46 10.37 -13.95 1.26
C LYS A 46 10.05 -14.02 -0.23
N TYR A 47 9.11 -13.19 -0.68
CA TYR A 47 8.66 -13.12 -2.07
C TYR A 47 8.73 -11.68 -2.59
N LEU A 48 9.26 -11.50 -3.80
CA LEU A 48 9.38 -10.18 -4.42
C LEU A 48 8.00 -9.69 -4.91
N ALA A 49 7.56 -8.55 -4.38
CA ALA A 49 6.29 -7.90 -4.71
C ALA A 49 6.52 -6.39 -4.92
N LYS A 50 7.53 -6.07 -5.74
CA LYS A 50 8.01 -4.70 -5.99
C LYS A 50 7.06 -3.96 -6.93
N SER A 51 6.69 -2.72 -6.57
CA SER A 51 6.03 -1.78 -7.49
C SER A 51 7.01 -1.28 -8.54
N SER A 52 6.55 -1.09 -9.77
CA SER A 52 7.35 -0.51 -10.85
C SER A 52 7.78 0.94 -10.57
N PHE A 53 7.14 1.63 -9.62
CA PHE A 53 7.41 3.03 -9.27
C PHE A 53 8.24 3.19 -7.98
N ILE A 54 8.56 2.09 -7.28
CA ILE A 54 9.24 2.12 -5.98
C ILE A 54 10.56 1.37 -6.06
N ASP A 55 11.67 2.10 -6.12
CA ASP A 55 12.99 1.48 -6.03
C ASP A 55 13.38 1.13 -4.60
N LYS A 56 13.35 2.12 -3.72
CA LYS A 56 13.61 1.98 -2.29
C LYS A 56 12.88 3.07 -1.50
N VAL A 57 12.50 2.73 -0.28
CA VAL A 57 12.02 3.69 0.72
C VAL A 57 13.21 4.13 1.56
N LYS A 58 13.33 5.43 1.83
CA LYS A 58 14.49 5.98 2.53
C LYS A 58 14.09 6.26 3.98
N PRO A 59 14.98 6.04 4.97
CA PRO A 59 14.70 6.48 6.33
C PRO A 59 14.64 8.01 6.38
N LEU A 60 13.90 8.55 7.35
CA LEU A 60 13.84 9.99 7.65
C LEU A 60 15.23 10.49 8.02
N SER A 61 15.96 9.67 8.76
CA SER A 61 17.35 9.91 9.08
C SER A 61 18.10 8.62 9.34
N THR A 62 19.38 8.61 9.02
CA THR A 62 20.33 7.56 9.39
C THR A 62 21.14 7.92 10.64
N ALA A 63 20.87 9.07 11.27
CA ALA A 63 21.53 9.48 12.50
C ALA A 63 21.13 8.57 13.67
N ASN A 64 22.07 8.35 14.59
CA ASN A 64 21.88 7.43 15.72
C ASN A 64 20.82 7.91 16.73
N LYS A 65 20.48 9.22 16.73
CA LYS A 65 19.40 9.83 17.50
C LYS A 65 18.93 11.10 16.81
N ILE A 66 17.61 11.27 16.71
CA ILE A 66 16.95 12.57 16.58
C ILE A 66 15.83 12.57 17.61
N ASP A 67 15.54 13.71 18.21
CA ASP A 67 14.24 13.94 18.83
C ASP A 67 13.13 13.61 17.82
N PRO A 68 11.97 13.09 18.24
CA PRO A 68 10.88 12.84 17.31
C PRO A 68 10.61 14.10 16.49
N PRO A 69 10.61 14.02 15.14
CA PRO A 69 10.34 15.18 14.30
C PRO A 69 8.96 15.77 14.64
N PRO A 70 8.75 17.07 14.43
CA PRO A 70 7.41 17.65 14.46
C PRO A 70 6.42 16.83 13.62
N THR A 71 5.18 16.69 14.07
CA THR A 71 4.16 15.85 13.42
C THR A 71 3.94 16.21 11.94
N VAL A 72 4.08 17.49 11.58
CA VAL A 72 3.97 17.96 10.20
C VAL A 72 5.13 17.47 9.34
N GLU A 73 6.37 17.51 9.86
CA GLU A 73 7.55 17.00 9.16
C GLU A 73 7.48 15.48 8.97
N GLU A 74 7.04 14.75 10.00
CA GLU A 74 6.83 13.30 9.91
C GLU A 74 5.76 12.97 8.86
N SER A 75 4.65 13.72 8.85
CA SER A 75 3.56 13.56 7.89
C SER A 75 4.01 13.87 6.47
N TYR A 76 4.81 14.93 6.29
CA TYR A 76 5.39 15.29 5.00
C TYR A 76 6.34 14.19 4.53
N PHE A 77 7.27 13.77 5.38
CA PHE A 77 8.22 12.69 5.09
C PHE A 77 7.51 11.39 4.67
N LEU A 78 6.46 10.99 5.39
CA LEU A 78 5.68 9.81 5.05
C LEU A 78 5.08 9.94 3.64
N ARG A 79 4.52 11.10 3.31
CA ARG A 79 3.80 11.30 2.05
C ARG A 79 4.72 11.60 0.86
N SER A 80 5.84 12.25 1.08
CA SER A 80 6.78 12.67 0.04
C SER A 80 7.65 11.55 -0.52
N GLN A 81 7.51 10.33 0.01
CA GLN A 81 8.20 9.16 -0.47
C GLN A 81 7.23 8.05 -0.90
N PRO A 82 7.66 7.19 -1.83
CA PRO A 82 6.92 5.99 -2.15
C PRO A 82 6.90 5.02 -0.97
N THR A 83 5.77 4.35 -0.74
CA THR A 83 5.62 3.38 0.36
C THR A 83 4.61 2.30 0.00
N TYR A 84 4.79 1.09 0.50
CA TYR A 84 3.74 0.06 0.45
C TYR A 84 2.71 0.27 1.56
N SER A 85 1.51 -0.25 1.34
CA SER A 85 0.45 -0.27 2.35
C SER A 85 -0.20 -1.65 2.39
N SER A 86 -1.52 -1.68 2.45
CA SER A 86 -2.29 -2.88 2.68
C SER A 86 -2.00 -3.97 1.64
N ILE A 87 -2.18 -5.22 2.08
CA ILE A 87 -2.20 -6.39 1.23
C ILE A 87 -3.45 -7.17 1.58
N HIS A 88 -4.17 -7.64 0.58
CA HIS A 88 -5.41 -8.38 0.75
C HIS A 88 -5.42 -9.60 -0.14
N PHE A 89 -5.97 -10.69 0.39
CA PHE A 89 -6.29 -11.90 -0.35
C PHE A 89 -7.74 -11.81 -0.81
N ASP A 90 -7.99 -12.10 -2.08
CA ASP A 90 -9.31 -12.25 -2.65
C ASP A 90 -9.57 -13.73 -2.90
N GLU A 91 -10.57 -14.28 -2.19
CA GLU A 91 -10.95 -15.69 -2.30
C GLU A 91 -11.65 -16.04 -3.62
N PHE A 92 -12.26 -15.06 -4.29
CA PHE A 92 -12.99 -15.27 -5.54
C PHE A 92 -12.02 -15.44 -6.72
N SER A 93 -10.96 -14.62 -6.76
CA SER A 93 -9.92 -14.75 -7.78
C SER A 93 -8.72 -15.60 -7.34
N GLN A 94 -8.60 -15.90 -6.04
CA GLN A 94 -7.42 -16.53 -5.41
C GLN A 94 -6.12 -15.77 -5.68
N MET A 95 -6.20 -14.44 -5.68
CA MET A 95 -5.07 -13.54 -5.91
C MET A 95 -4.82 -12.69 -4.67
N TYR A 96 -3.66 -12.02 -4.64
CA TYR A 96 -3.37 -11.00 -3.63
C TYR A 96 -3.19 -9.64 -4.29
N TYR A 97 -3.70 -8.61 -3.62
CA TYR A 97 -3.62 -7.23 -4.06
C TYR A 97 -2.84 -6.43 -3.03
N ARG A 98 -1.72 -5.86 -3.45
CA ARG A 98 -0.85 -5.04 -2.59
C ARG A 98 -0.89 -3.59 -3.05
N VAL A 99 -1.16 -2.69 -2.13
CA VAL A 99 -1.20 -1.25 -2.41
C VAL A 99 0.22 -0.68 -2.35
N ALA A 100 0.56 0.14 -3.34
CA ALA A 100 1.76 0.95 -3.39
C ALA A 100 1.37 2.41 -3.60
N TYR A 101 1.83 3.29 -2.72
CA TYR A 101 1.66 4.73 -2.86
C TYR A 101 2.89 5.36 -3.51
N ASN A 102 2.66 6.28 -4.43
CA ASN A 102 3.70 7.13 -5.01
C ASN A 102 4.05 8.27 -4.04
N SER A 103 5.17 8.94 -4.30
CA SER A 103 5.52 10.19 -3.62
C SER A 103 4.54 11.31 -3.95
N MET A 104 4.09 12.01 -2.92
CA MET A 104 3.41 13.30 -3.03
C MET A 104 4.46 14.41 -3.25
N ASN A 105 4.17 15.37 -4.11
CA ASN A 105 5.03 16.53 -4.28
C ASN A 105 4.75 17.59 -3.18
N GLU A 106 5.69 18.51 -2.98
CA GLU A 106 5.58 19.53 -1.92
C GLU A 106 4.41 20.50 -2.13
N GLU A 107 4.14 20.87 -3.38
CA GLU A 107 3.05 21.76 -3.76
C GLU A 107 1.69 21.17 -3.35
N ASP A 108 1.47 19.89 -3.63
CA ASP A 108 0.23 19.18 -3.24
C ASP A 108 0.09 19.15 -1.72
N PHE A 109 1.16 18.81 -1.00
CA PHE A 109 1.14 18.70 0.46
C PHE A 109 0.76 20.01 1.15
N TYR A 110 1.31 21.14 0.68
CA TYR A 110 1.04 22.47 1.24
C TYR A 110 -0.08 23.24 0.52
N SER A 111 -0.76 22.64 -0.44
CA SER A 111 -1.80 23.31 -1.25
C SER A 111 -3.02 23.79 -0.47
N GLY A 112 -3.28 23.23 0.72
CA GLY A 112 -4.51 23.46 1.49
C GLY A 112 -5.76 22.77 0.91
N ASP A 113 -5.67 22.16 -0.26
CA ASP A 113 -6.72 21.36 -0.88
C ASP A 113 -6.88 20.04 -0.11
N LEU A 114 -8.10 19.74 0.36
CA LEU A 114 -8.36 18.58 1.22
C LEU A 114 -8.04 17.25 0.56
N ILE A 115 -8.18 17.16 -0.77
CA ILE A 115 -7.88 15.95 -1.52
C ILE A 115 -6.36 15.87 -1.75
N LYS A 116 -5.79 16.89 -2.40
CA LYS A 116 -4.39 16.86 -2.85
C LYS A 116 -3.40 16.81 -1.68
N SER A 117 -3.67 17.53 -0.59
CA SER A 117 -2.76 17.56 0.58
C SER A 117 -2.79 16.28 1.41
N ARG A 118 -3.82 15.42 1.24
CA ARG A 118 -4.03 14.25 2.11
C ARG A 118 -3.83 12.93 1.39
N PHE A 119 -4.28 12.83 0.13
CA PHE A 119 -4.30 11.58 -0.62
C PHE A 119 -3.15 11.50 -1.62
N ARG A 120 -2.57 10.31 -1.72
CA ARG A 120 -1.47 10.00 -2.64
C ARG A 120 -1.98 9.17 -3.79
N ASP A 121 -1.39 9.40 -4.96
CA ASP A 121 -1.52 8.49 -6.09
C ASP A 121 -1.07 7.10 -5.66
N ALA A 122 -1.79 6.09 -6.15
CA ALA A 122 -1.54 4.72 -5.77
C ALA A 122 -1.64 3.78 -6.97
N SER A 123 -0.94 2.66 -6.85
CA SER A 123 -1.10 1.50 -7.70
C SER A 123 -1.49 0.27 -6.89
N ILE A 124 -2.13 -0.68 -7.57
CA ILE A 124 -2.40 -2.01 -7.04
C ILE A 124 -1.53 -3.00 -7.78
N ILE A 125 -0.68 -3.69 -7.03
CA ILE A 125 0.12 -4.81 -7.52
C ILE A 125 -0.71 -6.07 -7.37
N VAL A 126 -0.83 -6.84 -8.46
CA VAL A 126 -1.54 -8.11 -8.48
C VAL A 126 -0.53 -9.26 -8.39
N LEU A 127 -0.73 -10.13 -7.40
CA LEU A 127 0.08 -11.32 -7.17
C LEU A 127 -0.80 -12.56 -7.33
N ASN A 128 -0.25 -13.60 -7.97
CA ASN A 128 -0.96 -14.87 -8.05
C ASN A 128 -0.87 -15.69 -6.75
N SER A 129 -1.55 -16.85 -6.71
CA SER A 129 -1.53 -17.78 -5.57
C SER A 129 -0.13 -18.27 -5.16
N LYS A 130 0.83 -18.22 -6.09
CA LYS A 130 2.26 -18.50 -5.85
C LYS A 130 3.06 -17.27 -5.43
N LEU A 131 2.39 -16.17 -5.08
CA LEU A 131 2.96 -14.89 -4.66
C LEU A 131 3.89 -14.24 -5.71
N LYS A 132 3.69 -14.56 -6.99
CA LYS A 132 4.40 -13.93 -8.11
C LYS A 132 3.58 -12.76 -8.64
N LYS A 133 4.23 -11.61 -8.82
CA LYS A 133 3.64 -10.44 -9.51
C LYS A 133 3.26 -10.81 -10.95
N ILE A 134 2.00 -10.57 -11.28
CA ILE A 134 1.43 -10.79 -12.62
C ILE A 134 0.93 -9.50 -13.28
N GLY A 135 0.80 -8.41 -12.52
CA GLY A 135 0.41 -7.11 -13.05
C GLY A 135 0.53 -6.01 -12.01
N GLU A 136 0.38 -4.77 -12.45
CA GLU A 136 0.25 -3.58 -11.61
C GLU A 136 -0.55 -2.52 -12.36
N VAL A 137 -1.56 -1.94 -11.71
CA VAL A 137 -2.40 -0.89 -12.29
C VAL A 137 -2.29 0.40 -11.48
N ASN A 138 -2.10 1.54 -12.16
CA ASN A 138 -2.16 2.85 -11.53
C ASN A 138 -3.65 3.28 -11.44
N LEU A 139 -4.07 3.75 -10.26
CA LEU A 139 -5.47 4.11 -10.00
C LEU A 139 -5.81 5.55 -10.41
N GLY A 140 -4.88 6.29 -10.99
CA GLY A 140 -5.05 7.69 -11.32
C GLY A 140 -4.88 8.61 -10.11
N LYS A 141 -4.76 9.90 -10.38
CA LYS A 141 -4.51 10.91 -9.35
C LYS A 141 -5.78 11.26 -8.60
N TYR A 142 -5.72 11.16 -7.27
CA TYR A 142 -6.78 11.65 -6.38
C TYR A 142 -8.19 11.08 -6.64
N VAL A 143 -8.29 9.88 -7.22
CA VAL A 143 -9.60 9.29 -7.56
C VAL A 143 -10.09 8.31 -6.49
N TYR A 144 -9.18 7.55 -5.88
CA TYR A 144 -9.53 6.40 -5.03
C TYR A 144 -8.81 6.41 -3.69
N HIS A 145 -9.43 5.76 -2.70
CA HIS A 145 -8.78 5.38 -1.47
C HIS A 145 -8.46 3.87 -1.48
N PRO A 146 -7.25 3.45 -1.92
CA PRO A 146 -6.95 2.05 -2.25
C PRO A 146 -6.94 1.10 -1.04
N ASN A 147 -6.78 1.62 0.17
CA ASN A 147 -6.85 0.82 1.40
C ASN A 147 -8.29 0.44 1.79
N TYR A 148 -9.31 1.12 1.24
CA TYR A 148 -10.72 0.82 1.49
C TYR A 148 -11.26 0.05 0.29
N GLN A 149 -11.08 -1.27 0.36
CA GLN A 149 -11.49 -2.19 -0.69
C GLN A 149 -12.10 -3.46 -0.13
N PHE A 150 -13.02 -4.05 -0.88
CA PHE A 150 -13.56 -5.37 -0.61
C PHE A 150 -13.76 -6.15 -1.91
N TYR A 151 -13.98 -7.46 -1.79
CA TYR A 151 -13.98 -8.39 -2.92
C TYR A 151 -15.28 -9.17 -2.96
N ASN A 152 -15.79 -9.38 -4.17
CA ASN A 152 -16.87 -10.34 -4.42
C ASN A 152 -16.74 -10.92 -5.83
N LYS A 153 -17.67 -11.82 -6.18
CA LYS A 153 -17.75 -12.46 -7.50
C LYS A 153 -17.75 -11.49 -8.70
N ASN A 154 -18.09 -10.20 -8.50
CA ASN A 154 -18.13 -9.22 -9.57
C ASN A 154 -16.79 -8.50 -9.78
N GLY A 155 -15.86 -8.57 -8.81
CA GLY A 155 -14.55 -7.94 -8.88
C GLY A 155 -14.11 -7.29 -7.56
N ILE A 156 -13.14 -6.40 -7.69
CA ILE A 156 -12.57 -5.61 -6.60
C ILE A 156 -13.34 -4.30 -6.50
N HIS A 157 -13.90 -4.00 -5.34
CA HIS A 157 -14.61 -2.75 -5.08
C HIS A 157 -13.65 -1.81 -4.37
N ILE A 158 -13.33 -0.67 -4.97
CA ILE A 158 -12.40 0.31 -4.40
C ILE A 158 -13.15 1.61 -4.16
N MET A 159 -13.02 2.16 -2.95
CA MET A 159 -13.69 3.39 -2.56
C MET A 159 -13.22 4.58 -3.41
N LYS A 160 -14.16 5.33 -3.98
CA LYS A 160 -13.88 6.61 -4.64
C LYS A 160 -13.72 7.70 -3.59
N LEU A 161 -12.84 8.65 -3.85
CA LEU A 161 -12.73 9.86 -3.03
C LEU A 161 -13.88 10.80 -3.40
N ALA A 162 -14.74 11.10 -2.42
CA ALA A 162 -15.83 12.07 -2.53
C ALA A 162 -15.87 12.89 -1.24
N ILE A 163 -15.06 13.95 -1.15
CA ILE A 163 -14.97 14.76 0.08
C ILE A 163 -16.20 15.66 0.25
N GLU A 164 -16.88 16.00 -0.83
CA GLU A 164 -18.06 16.89 -0.80
C GLU A 164 -19.38 16.15 -0.54
N ASP A 165 -19.39 14.82 -0.58
CA ASP A 165 -20.58 13.99 -0.41
C ASP A 165 -20.36 12.99 0.74
N GLU A 166 -20.67 13.43 1.95
CA GLU A 166 -20.53 12.62 3.18
C GLU A 166 -21.68 11.61 3.36
N ASP A 167 -22.79 11.77 2.63
CA ASP A 167 -23.97 10.90 2.73
C ASP A 167 -23.83 9.63 1.88
N ASN A 168 -22.93 9.63 0.89
CA ASN A 168 -22.74 8.50 -0.02
C ASN A 168 -21.33 7.93 0.04
N LEU A 169 -21.25 6.61 0.28
CA LEU A 169 -20.02 5.85 0.15
C LEU A 169 -19.99 5.09 -1.18
N VAL A 170 -19.24 5.62 -2.15
CA VAL A 170 -19.21 5.09 -3.52
C VAL A 170 -18.00 4.19 -3.75
N PHE A 171 -18.23 3.02 -4.36
CA PHE A 171 -17.19 2.09 -4.78
C PHE A 171 -17.25 1.86 -6.28
N GLU A 172 -16.09 1.84 -6.93
CA GLU A 172 -15.96 1.43 -8.33
C GLU A 172 -15.48 -0.02 -8.41
N ILE A 173 -15.97 -0.75 -9.42
CA ILE A 173 -15.69 -2.18 -9.58
C ILE A 173 -14.61 -2.38 -10.63
N PHE A 174 -13.48 -2.94 -10.20
CA PHE A 174 -12.37 -3.33 -11.06
C PHE A 174 -12.42 -4.84 -11.34
N LYS A 175 -12.19 -5.21 -12.59
CA LYS A 175 -12.10 -6.61 -13.02
C LYS A 175 -10.70 -6.89 -13.53
N LEU A 176 -10.22 -8.10 -13.24
CA LEU A 176 -8.99 -8.60 -13.83
C LEU A 176 -9.24 -8.92 -15.31
N SER A 177 -8.47 -8.30 -16.18
CA SER A 177 -8.33 -8.64 -17.60
C SER A 177 -6.89 -9.08 -17.88
N LYS A 178 -6.68 -9.77 -18.99
CA LYS A 178 -5.34 -9.95 -19.56
C LYS A 178 -5.02 -8.70 -20.38
N ASP A 179 -3.78 -8.24 -20.32
CA ASP A 179 -3.28 -7.26 -21.28
C ASP A 179 -3.29 -7.95 -22.67
N GLU A 180 -3.89 -7.28 -23.66
CA GLU A 180 -3.89 -7.72 -25.06
C GLU A 180 -2.54 -7.43 -25.74
#